data_AF-A4JVD4-F1
#
_entry.id   AF-A4JVD4-F1
#
_cell.length_a   1.000
_cell.length_b   1.000
_cell.length_c   1.000
_cell.angle_alpha   90.00
_cell.angle_beta   90.00
_cell.angle_gamma   90.00
#
_symmetry.space_group_name_H-M   'P 1'
#
loop_
_entity.id
_entity.type
_entity.pdbx_description
1 polymer ?
#
loop_
_entity_poly.entity_id
_entity_poly.type
_entity_poly.pdbx_seq_one_letter_code
_entity_poly.pdbx_strand_id
1 'polypeptide(L)'
;MAETKQRGVERSEELESSQIRPDTRPLLTKARSYFSTTDGVVAAMLWLQGIALLTVFVPMSGELVVVASWLFYQLYVNPGHNDPKRKVPGTNRIAGKFRIYDFPYRVPFSAKRFDGSYAVPRLGNGITYLGKEISSKLEIWSSDSDLRTHMLVLGTTGSGKTELLLGLVFNALVQNSGFIYTDGKGDVALWNNVFRLARYLGRECDLLLINFLTSGRDFLDKQVDRTTNTMNPFALGSSGMLIELIISLMDDSGGGGDMWKGRAIAFVAGLTRVLCFLRDRGYILAVSSTKCNGGITEGSGWLG
;
A
#
# COMPACT_ATOMS: atom_id res chain seq x y z
N MET A 1 -20.03 -10.75 -11.74
CA MET A 1 -19.27 -11.32 -12.87
C MET A 1 -18.58 -10.16 -13.55
N ALA A 2 -17.25 -10.07 -13.46
CA ALA A 2 -16.51 -8.99 -14.08
C ALA A 2 -16.55 -9.17 -15.60
N GLU A 3 -17.05 -8.17 -16.31
CA GLU A 3 -17.11 -8.15 -17.78
C GLU A 3 -15.68 -8.15 -18.33
N THR A 4 -15.26 -9.28 -18.89
CA THR A 4 -13.95 -9.44 -19.50
C THR A 4 -13.87 -8.52 -20.70
N LYS A 5 -13.14 -7.40 -20.57
CA LYS A 5 -12.95 -6.43 -21.64
C LYS A 5 -12.09 -7.02 -22.75
N GLN A 6 -12.73 -7.74 -23.68
CA GLN A 6 -12.11 -8.27 -24.88
C GLN A 6 -11.68 -7.10 -25.77
N ARG A 7 -10.41 -7.12 -26.20
CA ARG A 7 -9.85 -6.11 -27.12
C ARG A 7 -9.91 -6.54 -28.60
N GLY A 8 -10.09 -7.83 -28.86
CA GLY A 8 -10.34 -8.40 -30.19
C GLY A 8 -11.83 -8.42 -30.54
N VAL A 9 -12.16 -8.61 -31.81
CA VAL A 9 -13.55 -8.73 -32.29
C VAL A 9 -14.10 -10.12 -31.94
N GLU A 10 -13.24 -11.15 -31.99
CA GLU A 10 -13.52 -12.49 -31.49
C GLU A 10 -12.60 -12.89 -30.32
N ARG A 11 -13.02 -13.89 -29.53
CA ARG A 11 -12.23 -14.46 -28.43
C ARG A 11 -10.92 -15.13 -28.91
N SER A 12 -10.92 -15.62 -30.15
CA SER A 12 -9.75 -16.18 -30.85
C SER A 12 -8.70 -15.11 -31.21
N GLU A 13 -9.12 -13.84 -31.29
CA GLU A 13 -8.28 -12.69 -31.65
C GLU A 13 -7.79 -11.91 -30.41
N GLU A 14 -7.99 -12.48 -29.22
CA GLU A 14 -7.55 -11.87 -27.97
C GLU A 14 -6.01 -11.91 -27.89
N LEU A 15 -5.38 -10.77 -28.20
CA LEU A 15 -3.95 -10.59 -28.06
C LEU A 15 -3.58 -10.62 -26.57
N GLU A 16 -2.81 -11.64 -26.16
CA GLU A 16 -2.22 -11.66 -24.83
C GLU A 16 -1.36 -10.40 -24.60
N SER A 17 -1.49 -9.77 -23.44
CA SER A 17 -0.75 -8.55 -23.11
C SER A 17 0.77 -8.71 -23.16
N SER A 18 1.27 -9.95 -23.07
CA SER A 18 2.67 -10.35 -23.22
C SER A 18 3.18 -10.24 -24.67
N GLN A 19 2.29 -10.36 -25.66
CA GLN A 19 2.61 -10.36 -27.10
C GLN A 19 2.59 -8.96 -27.73
N ILE A 20 2.15 -7.94 -26.99
CA ILE A 20 2.09 -6.55 -27.45
C ILE A 20 3.48 -6.01 -27.83
N ARG A 21 4.55 -6.59 -27.29
CA ARG A 21 5.92 -6.29 -27.70
C ARG A 21 6.58 -7.55 -28.27
N PRO A 22 7.00 -7.56 -29.55
CA PRO A 22 7.72 -8.68 -30.11
C PRO A 22 9.07 -8.82 -29.40
N ASP A 23 9.31 -9.97 -28.79
CA ASP A 23 10.59 -10.30 -28.16
C ASP A 23 11.62 -10.65 -29.26
N THR A 24 12.54 -9.73 -29.54
CA THR A 24 13.57 -9.87 -30.57
C THR A 24 14.79 -10.67 -30.13
N ARG A 25 14.79 -11.20 -28.89
CA ARG A 25 15.92 -11.98 -28.36
C ARG A 25 16.04 -13.34 -29.08
N PRO A 26 17.26 -13.87 -29.24
CA PRO A 26 17.47 -15.16 -29.90
C PRO A 26 16.76 -16.30 -29.15
N LEU A 27 16.30 -17.31 -29.90
CA LEU A 27 15.49 -18.43 -29.39
C LEU A 27 16.14 -19.14 -28.19
N LEU A 28 17.46 -19.30 -28.19
CA LEU A 28 18.18 -19.94 -27.08
C LEU A 28 18.09 -19.11 -25.79
N THR A 29 18.21 -17.79 -25.88
CA THR A 29 18.04 -16.88 -24.73
C THR A 29 16.60 -16.89 -24.23
N LYS A 30 15.63 -16.98 -25.15
CA LYS A 30 14.21 -17.11 -24.79
C LYS A 30 13.95 -18.41 -24.02
N ALA A 31 14.43 -19.55 -24.54
CA ALA A 31 14.31 -20.85 -23.88
C ALA A 31 15.01 -20.85 -22.51
N ARG A 32 16.23 -20.31 -22.41
CA ARG A 32 16.95 -20.19 -21.14
C ARG A 32 16.19 -19.33 -20.13
N SER A 33 15.61 -18.20 -20.57
CA SER A 33 14.81 -17.34 -19.69
C SER A 33 13.51 -18.00 -19.24
N TYR A 34 12.90 -18.82 -20.10
CA TYR A 34 11.71 -19.60 -19.76
C TYR A 34 12.03 -20.64 -18.67
N PHE A 35 13.12 -21.40 -18.80
CA PHE A 35 13.54 -22.36 -17.77
C PHE A 35 14.03 -21.71 -16.46
N SER A 36 14.20 -20.38 -16.43
CA SER A 36 14.51 -19.64 -15.20
C SER A 36 13.26 -19.14 -14.45
N THR A 37 12.07 -19.22 -15.06
CA THR A 37 10.82 -18.89 -14.37
C THR A 37 10.24 -20.11 -13.65
N THR A 38 9.48 -19.89 -12.57
CA THR A 38 8.85 -20.97 -11.79
C THR A 38 7.99 -21.88 -12.66
N ASP A 39 7.17 -21.29 -13.54
CA ASP A 39 6.29 -22.03 -14.44
C ASP A 39 7.08 -22.88 -15.46
N GLY A 40 8.17 -22.34 -16.00
CA GLY A 40 9.03 -23.08 -16.92
C GLY A 40 9.78 -24.22 -16.25
N VAL A 41 10.20 -24.06 -14.99
CA VAL A 41 10.79 -25.16 -14.21
C VAL A 41 9.77 -26.27 -13.97
N VAL A 42 8.54 -25.94 -13.56
CA VAL A 42 7.48 -26.93 -13.34
C VAL A 42 7.13 -27.66 -14.64
N ALA A 43 6.97 -26.92 -15.74
CA ALA A 43 6.72 -27.51 -17.05
C ALA A 43 7.86 -28.45 -17.47
N ALA A 44 9.12 -28.05 -17.29
CA ALA A 44 10.27 -28.88 -17.61
C ALA A 44 10.33 -30.17 -16.77
N MET A 45 9.95 -30.10 -15.48
CA MET A 45 9.87 -31.29 -14.61
C MET A 45 8.81 -32.28 -15.10
N LEU A 46 7.66 -31.78 -15.58
CA LEU A 46 6.61 -32.62 -16.17
C LEU A 46 7.05 -33.22 -17.51
N TRP A 47 7.69 -32.43 -18.38
CA TRP A 47 8.23 -32.92 -19.65
C TRP A 47 9.31 -33.97 -19.47
N LEU A 48 10.20 -33.82 -18.48
CA LEU A 48 11.22 -34.82 -18.14
C LEU A 48 10.60 -36.18 -17.79
N GLN A 49 9.47 -36.19 -17.06
CA GLN A 49 8.74 -37.42 -16.74
C GLN A 49 8.08 -38.05 -17.97
N GLY A 50 7.50 -37.23 -18.86
CA GLY A 50 6.93 -37.71 -20.12
C GLY A 50 7.98 -38.32 -21.06
N ILE A 51 9.15 -37.69 -21.16
CA ILE A 51 10.29 -38.20 -21.94
C ILE A 51 10.83 -39.50 -21.33
N ALA A 52 10.85 -39.61 -20.00
CA ALA A 52 11.24 -40.84 -19.31
C ALA A 52 10.33 -42.02 -19.67
N LEU A 53 9.01 -41.80 -19.74
CA LEU A 53 8.04 -42.83 -20.12
C LEU A 53 8.15 -43.26 -21.59
N LEU A 54 8.43 -42.32 -22.50
CA LEU A 54 8.58 -42.61 -23.93
C LEU A 54 9.87 -43.38 -24.26
N THR A 55 10.92 -43.19 -23.47
CA THR A 55 12.25 -43.75 -23.73
C THR A 55 12.52 -45.10 -23.04
N VAL A 56 11.51 -45.69 -22.38
CA VAL A 56 11.62 -46.98 -21.65
C VAL A 56 12.15 -48.12 -22.52
N PHE A 57 11.84 -48.13 -23.82
CA PHE A 57 12.25 -49.20 -24.74
C PHE A 57 13.69 -49.11 -25.25
N VAL A 58 14.40 -48.01 -24.95
CA VAL A 58 15.79 -47.81 -25.37
C VAL A 58 16.73 -48.28 -24.25
N PRO A 59 17.68 -49.20 -24.52
CA PRO A 59 18.65 -49.62 -23.50
C PRO A 59 19.50 -48.42 -23.03
N MET A 60 19.79 -48.36 -21.73
CA MET A 60 20.48 -47.26 -21.03
C MET A 60 19.72 -45.91 -20.92
N SER A 61 18.45 -45.82 -21.34
CA SER A 61 17.69 -44.57 -21.24
C SER A 61 17.48 -44.07 -19.81
N GLY A 62 17.29 -44.99 -18.85
CA GLY A 62 17.07 -44.64 -17.45
C GLY A 62 18.24 -43.87 -16.82
N GLU A 63 19.47 -44.27 -17.10
CA GLU A 63 20.67 -43.60 -16.58
C GLU A 63 20.82 -42.19 -17.17
N LEU A 64 20.60 -42.04 -18.49
CA LEU A 64 20.65 -40.75 -19.17
C LEU A 64 19.60 -39.77 -18.64
N VAL A 65 18.37 -40.26 -18.38
CA VAL A 65 17.30 -39.44 -17.81
C VAL A 65 17.63 -39.02 -16.38
N VAL A 66 18.24 -39.89 -15.56
CA VAL A 66 18.66 -39.53 -14.20
C VAL A 66 19.77 -38.48 -14.23
N VAL A 67 20.78 -38.64 -15.10
CA VAL A 67 21.87 -37.65 -15.26
C VAL A 67 21.32 -36.31 -15.78
N ALA A 68 20.44 -36.34 -16.77
CA ALA A 68 19.79 -35.14 -17.29
C ALA A 68 18.92 -34.45 -16.24
N SER A 69 18.17 -35.21 -15.45
CA SER A 69 17.37 -34.70 -14.34
C SER A 69 18.24 -34.13 -13.22
N TRP A 70 19.36 -34.77 -12.91
CA TRP A 70 20.32 -34.27 -11.93
C TRP A 70 20.98 -32.98 -12.42
N LEU A 71 21.39 -32.91 -13.68
CA LEU A 71 21.97 -31.72 -14.28
C LEU A 71 20.96 -30.57 -14.36
N PHE A 72 19.72 -30.86 -14.77
CA PHE A 72 18.61 -29.90 -14.74
C PHE A 72 18.33 -29.39 -13.33
N TYR A 73 18.33 -30.30 -12.35
CA TYR A 73 18.19 -29.96 -10.94
C TYR A 73 19.32 -29.02 -10.49
N GLN A 74 20.58 -29.32 -10.82
CA GLN A 74 21.71 -28.48 -10.41
C GLN A 74 21.73 -27.10 -11.07
N LEU A 75 21.26 -26.99 -12.32
CA LEU A 75 21.32 -25.75 -13.09
C LEU A 75 20.11 -24.82 -12.86
N TYR A 76 18.90 -25.38 -12.78
CA TYR A 76 17.65 -24.60 -12.81
C TYR A 76 16.82 -24.72 -11.54
N VAL A 77 16.83 -25.88 -10.87
CA VAL A 77 16.01 -26.09 -9.65
C VAL A 77 16.77 -25.69 -8.39
N ASN A 78 18.08 -25.92 -8.35
CA ASN A 78 18.92 -25.63 -7.19
C ASN A 78 19.11 -24.10 -7.09
N PRO A 79 18.50 -23.44 -6.09
CA PRO A 79 18.24 -22.00 -6.07
C PRO A 79 19.48 -21.09 -5.85
N GLY A 80 20.70 -21.59 -6.09
CA GLY A 80 21.90 -20.74 -6.16
C GLY A 80 23.02 -21.36 -6.97
N HIS A 81 22.69 -21.81 -8.17
CA HIS A 81 23.67 -22.13 -9.22
C HIS A 81 24.50 -20.91 -9.64
N ASN A 82 23.90 -19.71 -9.67
CA ASN A 82 24.52 -18.50 -10.21
C ASN A 82 25.07 -17.52 -9.15
N ASP A 83 25.00 -17.86 -7.86
CA ASP A 83 25.41 -16.95 -6.81
C ASP A 83 26.86 -17.12 -6.38
N PRO A 84 27.64 -16.03 -6.28
CA PRO A 84 28.91 -16.07 -5.59
C PRO A 84 28.64 -16.43 -4.11
N LYS A 85 29.31 -17.48 -3.61
CA LYS A 85 29.32 -17.81 -2.18
C LYS A 85 29.89 -16.61 -1.39
N ARG A 86 29.05 -15.81 -0.75
CA ARG A 86 29.49 -14.68 0.09
C ARG A 86 29.46 -15.06 1.57
N LYS A 87 30.43 -14.56 2.33
CA LYS A 87 30.49 -14.72 3.79
C LYS A 87 29.67 -13.60 4.45
N VAL A 88 29.01 -13.91 5.55
CA VAL A 88 28.36 -12.90 6.40
C VAL A 88 29.46 -12.06 7.08
N PRO A 89 29.41 -10.72 7.03
CA PRO A 89 30.38 -9.88 7.73
C PRO A 89 30.43 -10.25 9.23
N GLY A 90 31.63 -10.51 9.76
CA GLY A 90 31.83 -10.85 11.17
C GLY A 90 31.60 -12.32 11.56
N THR A 91 31.30 -13.23 10.62
CA THR A 91 31.26 -14.68 10.91
C THR A 91 31.92 -15.51 9.81
N ASN A 92 32.50 -16.66 10.18
CA ASN A 92 33.06 -17.64 9.22
C ASN A 92 31.98 -18.48 8.50
N ARG A 93 30.70 -18.11 8.64
CA ARG A 93 29.60 -18.80 7.96
C ARG A 93 29.55 -18.37 6.50
N ILE A 94 29.73 -19.34 5.60
CA ILE A 94 29.43 -19.20 4.17
C ILE A 94 27.90 -19.22 4.07
N ALA A 95 27.28 -18.05 3.95
CA ALA A 95 25.86 -17.95 3.64
C ALA A 95 25.73 -17.79 2.12
N GLY A 96 26.03 -18.87 1.39
CA GLY A 96 25.87 -18.88 -0.06
C GLY A 96 24.43 -19.23 -0.48
N LYS A 97 24.03 -18.65 -1.62
CA LYS A 97 23.08 -19.17 -2.62
C LYS A 97 21.63 -18.68 -2.62
N PHE A 98 21.30 -17.38 -2.79
CA PHE A 98 19.92 -16.96 -3.15
C PHE A 98 19.78 -15.59 -3.92
N ARG A 99 20.07 -15.50 -5.22
CA ARG A 99 19.53 -14.48 -6.16
C ARG A 99 18.36 -15.03 -6.96
N ILE A 100 17.32 -15.50 -6.26
CA ILE A 100 15.99 -15.54 -6.89
C ILE A 100 15.48 -14.09 -7.05
N TYR A 101 15.81 -13.22 -6.09
CA TYR A 101 15.35 -11.84 -6.03
C TYR A 101 16.48 -10.86 -6.39
N ASP A 102 16.80 -10.76 -7.69
CA ASP A 102 17.77 -9.79 -8.22
C ASP A 102 17.08 -8.64 -8.94
N PHE A 103 16.19 -7.94 -8.23
CA PHE A 103 15.48 -6.77 -8.74
C PHE A 103 15.52 -5.64 -7.70
N PRO A 104 15.36 -4.36 -8.10
CA PRO A 104 15.67 -3.20 -7.26
C PRO A 104 14.62 -2.91 -6.18
N TYR A 105 13.91 -3.92 -5.69
CA TYR A 105 12.90 -3.79 -4.64
C TYR A 105 13.18 -4.75 -3.48
N ARG A 106 12.57 -4.48 -2.32
CA ARG A 106 12.77 -5.30 -1.13
C ARG A 106 12.08 -6.65 -1.27
N VAL A 107 12.64 -7.62 -0.56
CA VAL A 107 12.09 -8.99 -0.45
C VAL A 107 11.51 -9.20 0.95
N PRO A 108 10.48 -10.05 1.11
CA PRO A 108 9.80 -10.20 2.38
C PRO A 108 10.74 -10.79 3.45
N PHE A 109 10.61 -10.29 4.68
CA PHE A 109 11.37 -10.80 5.82
C PHE A 109 11.14 -12.31 6.05
N SER A 110 9.90 -12.77 5.86
CA SER A 110 9.50 -14.17 6.03
C SER A 110 10.21 -15.15 5.09
N ALA A 111 10.66 -14.70 3.91
CA ALA A 111 11.31 -15.55 2.93
C ALA A 111 12.74 -15.97 3.34
N LYS A 112 13.36 -15.28 4.31
CA LYS A 112 14.75 -15.54 4.77
C LYS A 112 15.75 -15.63 3.60
N ARG A 113 15.52 -14.82 2.56
CA ARG A 113 16.38 -14.72 1.37
C ARG A 113 17.21 -13.45 1.42
N PHE A 114 18.31 -13.44 0.67
CA PHE A 114 19.08 -12.22 0.46
C PHE A 114 18.33 -11.27 -0.47
N ASP A 115 18.44 -9.99 -0.16
CA ASP A 115 17.85 -8.91 -0.91
C ASP A 115 18.89 -8.36 -1.90
N GLY A 116 18.58 -8.45 -3.20
CA GLY A 116 19.43 -7.95 -4.27
C GLY A 116 19.46 -6.42 -4.40
N SER A 117 18.56 -5.70 -3.73
CA SER A 117 18.49 -4.24 -3.77
C SER A 117 19.59 -3.53 -2.97
N TYR A 118 20.29 -4.24 -2.08
CA TYR A 118 21.42 -3.69 -1.31
C TYR A 118 22.76 -4.03 -1.98
N ALA A 119 23.67 -3.03 -2.02
CA ALA A 119 25.04 -3.25 -2.48
C ALA A 119 25.80 -4.28 -1.64
N VAL A 120 25.52 -4.32 -0.33
CA VAL A 120 26.03 -5.32 0.61
C VAL A 120 24.93 -6.36 0.85
N PRO A 121 25.23 -7.67 0.75
CA PRO A 121 24.21 -8.71 0.93
C PRO A 121 23.60 -8.63 2.32
N ARG A 122 22.29 -8.39 2.37
CA ARG A 122 21.47 -8.37 3.59
C ARG A 122 20.26 -9.26 3.41
N LEU A 123 19.75 -9.82 4.49
CA LEU A 123 18.47 -10.52 4.47
C LEU A 123 17.36 -9.52 4.14
N GLY A 124 16.33 -9.99 3.45
CA GLY A 124 15.12 -9.23 3.19
C GLY A 124 14.49 -8.66 4.44
N ASN A 125 14.04 -7.42 4.35
CA ASN A 125 13.37 -6.71 5.43
C ASN A 125 12.06 -6.06 4.98
N GLY A 126 11.42 -6.62 3.94
CA GLY A 126 10.13 -6.18 3.45
C GLY A 126 9.01 -6.53 4.43
N ILE A 127 8.16 -5.54 4.73
CA ILE A 127 7.02 -5.62 5.67
C ILE A 127 5.70 -5.34 4.95
N THR A 128 5.67 -4.38 4.04
CA THR A 128 4.46 -4.03 3.26
C THR A 128 4.55 -4.57 1.86
N TYR A 129 3.56 -5.36 1.46
CA TYR A 129 3.46 -5.93 0.12
C TYR A 129 2.96 -4.88 -0.90
N LEU A 130 3.68 -4.72 -2.01
CA LEU A 130 3.32 -3.75 -3.06
C LEU A 130 2.70 -4.40 -4.29
N GLY A 131 3.11 -5.63 -4.62
CA GLY A 131 2.65 -6.31 -5.82
C GLY A 131 3.60 -7.41 -6.27
N LYS A 132 3.51 -7.79 -7.54
CA LYS A 132 4.40 -8.76 -8.18
C LYS A 132 5.06 -8.16 -9.41
N GLU A 133 6.31 -8.52 -9.63
CA GLU A 133 7.01 -8.22 -10.87
C GLU A 133 6.34 -8.97 -12.03
N ILE A 134 6.16 -8.30 -13.18
CA ILE A 134 5.41 -8.87 -14.31
C ILE A 134 6.12 -10.08 -14.93
N SER A 135 7.45 -10.01 -15.05
CA SER A 135 8.34 -11.00 -15.68
C SER A 135 8.58 -12.22 -14.79
N SER A 136 9.14 -12.01 -13.60
CA SER A 136 9.55 -13.08 -12.69
C SER A 136 8.38 -13.62 -11.85
N LYS A 137 7.26 -12.89 -11.78
CA LYS A 137 6.12 -13.14 -10.88
C LYS A 137 6.50 -13.15 -9.39
N LEU A 138 7.69 -12.66 -9.06
CA LEU A 138 8.16 -12.55 -7.69
C LEU A 138 7.49 -11.36 -7.00
N GLU A 139 7.27 -11.51 -5.70
CA GLU A 139 6.64 -10.50 -4.88
C GLU A 139 7.58 -9.34 -4.56
N ILE A 140 7.02 -8.15 -4.61
CA ILE A 140 7.68 -6.87 -4.37
C ILE A 140 7.19 -6.33 -3.03
N TRP A 141 8.13 -5.99 -2.16
CA TRP A 141 7.85 -5.49 -0.83
C TRP A 141 8.56 -4.15 -0.57
N SER A 142 8.14 -3.47 0.49
CA SER A 142 8.75 -2.25 1.03
C SER A 142 9.13 -2.48 2.49
N SER A 143 10.29 -1.97 2.92
CA SER A 143 10.75 -2.05 4.31
C SER A 143 10.21 -0.89 5.13
N ASP A 144 10.25 -1.02 6.46
CA ASP A 144 9.88 0.07 7.40
C ASP A 144 10.64 1.39 7.12
N SER A 145 11.94 1.32 6.82
CA SER A 145 12.74 2.50 6.47
C SER A 145 12.19 3.23 5.24
N ASP A 146 11.76 2.46 4.24
CA ASP A 146 11.31 3.00 2.97
C ASP A 146 9.90 3.57 3.11
N LEU A 147 9.02 2.90 3.87
CA LEU A 147 7.65 3.38 4.15
C LEU A 147 7.64 4.72 4.90
N ARG A 148 8.61 4.96 5.79
CA ARG A 148 8.75 6.24 6.51
C ARG A 148 9.20 7.40 5.62
N THR A 149 9.71 7.13 4.41
CA THR A 149 10.08 8.19 3.44
C THR A 149 8.93 8.66 2.56
N HIS A 150 7.71 8.16 2.81
CA HIS A 150 6.51 8.40 2.02
C HIS A 150 6.57 7.79 0.60
N MET A 151 5.39 7.56 0.02
CA MET A 151 5.25 7.00 -1.31
C MET A 151 4.46 7.95 -2.20
N LEU A 152 4.98 8.23 -3.39
CA LEU A 152 4.27 8.99 -4.42
C LEU A 152 3.72 8.04 -5.48
N VAL A 153 2.39 7.96 -5.58
CA VAL A 153 1.70 7.18 -6.61
C VAL A 153 1.10 8.11 -7.65
N LEU A 154 1.64 8.04 -8.87
CA LEU A 154 1.14 8.80 -10.03
C LEU A 154 0.31 7.89 -10.93
N GLY A 155 -0.71 8.47 -11.55
CA GLY A 155 -1.61 7.76 -12.46
C GLY A 155 -2.75 8.66 -12.93
N THR A 156 -3.45 8.25 -13.97
CA THR A 156 -4.64 8.96 -14.48
C THR A 156 -5.92 8.42 -13.84
N THR A 157 -7.04 9.09 -14.06
CA THR A 157 -8.35 8.54 -13.67
C THR A 157 -8.59 7.22 -14.40
N GLY A 158 -8.97 6.17 -13.66
CA GLY A 158 -9.17 4.82 -14.21
C GLY A 158 -7.92 3.94 -14.26
N SER A 159 -6.75 4.43 -13.84
CA SER A 159 -5.52 3.61 -13.79
C SER A 159 -5.44 2.66 -12.59
N GLY A 160 -6.47 2.59 -11.76
CA GLY A 160 -6.51 1.73 -10.56
C GLY A 160 -5.84 2.30 -9.30
N LYS A 161 -5.58 3.62 -9.23
CA LYS A 161 -4.98 4.25 -8.03
C LYS A 161 -5.73 3.97 -6.74
N THR A 162 -7.07 4.05 -6.77
CA THR A 162 -7.91 3.79 -5.59
C THR A 162 -7.75 2.36 -5.07
N GLU A 163 -7.70 1.37 -5.97
CA GLU A 163 -7.50 -0.04 -5.61
C GLU A 163 -6.11 -0.28 -5.02
N LEU A 164 -5.07 0.37 -5.57
CA LEU A 164 -3.73 0.31 -5.01
C LEU A 164 -3.69 0.87 -3.58
N LEU A 165 -4.32 2.04 -3.35
CA LEU A 165 -4.39 2.65 -2.02
C LEU A 165 -5.19 1.78 -1.04
N LEU A 166 -6.29 1.16 -1.47
CA LEU A 166 -7.03 0.19 -0.66
C LEU A 166 -6.18 -1.04 -0.31
N GLY A 167 -5.35 -1.52 -1.24
CA GLY A 167 -4.38 -2.57 -0.97
C GLY A 167 -3.35 -2.18 0.10
N LEU A 168 -2.85 -0.93 0.07
CA LEU A 168 -1.96 -0.41 1.10
C LEU A 168 -2.66 -0.26 2.46
N VAL A 169 -3.92 0.19 2.48
CA VAL A 169 -4.75 0.23 3.70
C VAL A 169 -4.94 -1.16 4.28
N PHE A 170 -5.18 -2.17 3.43
CA PHE A 170 -5.30 -3.56 3.88
C PHE A 170 -4.00 -4.06 4.53
N ASN A 171 -2.83 -3.75 3.94
CA ASN A 171 -1.55 -4.06 4.57
C ASN A 171 -1.41 -3.41 5.96
N ALA A 172 -1.79 -2.14 6.09
CA ALA A 172 -1.74 -1.44 7.38
C ALA A 172 -2.66 -2.10 8.42
N LEU A 173 -3.88 -2.48 8.03
CA LEU A 173 -4.82 -3.18 8.91
C LEU A 173 -4.31 -4.57 9.34
N VAL A 174 -3.72 -5.34 8.43
CA VAL A 174 -3.11 -6.65 8.72
C VAL A 174 -1.94 -6.53 9.70
N GLN A 175 -1.17 -5.44 9.61
CA GLN A 175 -0.09 -5.12 10.54
C GLN A 175 -0.59 -4.54 11.88
N ASN A 176 -1.91 -4.56 12.13
CA ASN A 176 -2.57 -3.97 13.28
C ASN A 176 -2.26 -2.46 13.46
N SER A 177 -1.99 -1.77 12.35
CA SER A 177 -1.81 -0.31 12.31
C SER A 177 -3.14 0.40 12.05
N GLY A 178 -3.14 1.72 12.21
CA GLY A 178 -4.24 2.61 11.83
C GLY A 178 -3.93 3.33 10.50
N PHE A 179 -4.95 3.94 9.91
CA PHE A 179 -4.79 4.77 8.73
C PHE A 179 -5.73 5.98 8.79
N ILE A 180 -5.34 7.05 8.11
CA ILE A 180 -6.21 8.19 7.80
C ILE A 180 -6.32 8.23 6.28
N TYR A 181 -7.54 8.19 5.77
CA TYR A 181 -7.80 8.20 4.33
C TYR A 181 -8.57 9.47 3.97
N THR A 182 -7.97 10.30 3.12
CA THR A 182 -8.61 11.51 2.59
C THR A 182 -8.97 11.28 1.13
N ASP A 183 -10.26 11.25 0.82
CA ASP A 183 -10.74 11.13 -0.56
C ASP A 183 -11.21 12.47 -1.12
N GLY A 184 -10.52 12.95 -2.16
CA GLY A 184 -10.93 14.14 -2.91
C GLY A 184 -11.82 13.84 -4.11
N LYS A 185 -12.02 12.56 -4.47
CA LYS A 185 -12.88 12.16 -5.59
C LYS A 185 -14.36 12.17 -5.21
N GLY A 186 -14.66 11.93 -3.93
CA GLY A 186 -16.03 11.95 -3.40
C GLY A 186 -16.83 10.70 -3.73
N ASP A 187 -16.18 9.54 -3.76
CA ASP A 187 -16.79 8.29 -4.20
C ASP A 187 -17.41 7.53 -3.01
N VAL A 188 -18.73 7.40 -2.98
CA VAL A 188 -19.44 6.70 -1.89
C VAL A 188 -19.09 5.20 -1.86
N ALA A 189 -18.71 4.61 -3.00
CA ALA A 189 -18.32 3.19 -3.05
C ALA A 189 -17.04 2.92 -2.25
N LEU A 190 -16.15 3.91 -2.14
CA LEU A 190 -14.91 3.80 -1.38
C LEU A 190 -15.18 3.50 0.10
N TRP A 191 -16.13 4.22 0.70
CA TRP A 191 -16.52 4.00 2.10
C TRP A 191 -16.96 2.55 2.34
N ASN A 192 -17.83 2.03 1.44
CA ASN A 192 -18.30 0.66 1.54
C ASN A 192 -17.15 -0.35 1.44
N ASN A 193 -16.14 -0.10 0.60
CA ASN A 193 -14.97 -0.97 0.48
C ASN A 193 -14.08 -0.90 1.72
N VAL A 194 -13.84 0.28 2.28
CA VAL A 194 -13.08 0.43 3.54
C VAL A 194 -13.79 -0.29 4.70
N PHE A 195 -15.11 -0.11 4.82
CA PHE A 195 -15.91 -0.80 5.82
C PHE A 195 -15.84 -2.32 5.67
N ARG A 196 -15.90 -2.84 4.44
CA ARG A 196 -15.73 -4.27 4.16
C ARG A 196 -14.37 -4.78 4.58
N LEU A 197 -13.29 -4.05 4.30
CA LEU A 197 -11.93 -4.44 4.71
C LEU A 197 -11.78 -4.46 6.24
N ALA A 198 -12.29 -3.44 6.93
CA ALA A 198 -12.24 -3.40 8.39
C ALA A 198 -13.06 -4.53 9.02
N ARG A 199 -14.27 -4.79 8.51
CA ARG A 199 -15.13 -5.88 8.98
C ARG A 199 -14.53 -7.26 8.71
N TYR A 200 -13.81 -7.43 7.61
CA TYR A 200 -13.09 -8.68 7.32
C TYR A 200 -12.02 -8.99 8.38
N LEU A 201 -11.43 -7.96 8.97
CA LEU A 201 -10.42 -8.08 10.03
C LEU A 201 -11.00 -7.90 11.45
N GLY A 202 -12.33 -7.75 11.60
CA GLY A 202 -12.99 -7.57 12.89
C GLY A 202 -12.69 -6.23 13.57
N ARG A 203 -12.35 -5.19 12.79
CA ARG A 203 -11.97 -3.85 13.27
C ARG A 203 -12.96 -2.77 12.85
N GLU A 204 -14.22 -3.14 12.62
CA GLU A 204 -15.28 -2.21 12.23
C GLU A 204 -15.58 -1.14 13.30
N CYS A 205 -15.32 -1.44 14.58
CA CYS A 205 -15.53 -0.51 15.69
C CYS A 205 -14.51 0.64 15.72
N ASP A 206 -13.36 0.48 15.07
CA ASP A 206 -12.30 1.49 15.01
C ASP A 206 -12.54 2.53 13.89
N LEU A 207 -13.57 2.35 13.07
CA LEU A 207 -13.84 3.21 11.93
C LEU A 207 -14.60 4.48 12.32
N LEU A 208 -14.02 5.63 11.97
CA LEU A 208 -14.63 6.94 12.09
C LEU A 208 -14.70 7.59 10.70
N LEU A 209 -15.87 8.13 10.36
CA LEU A 209 -16.13 8.79 9.08
C LEU A 209 -16.46 10.26 9.30
N ILE A 210 -15.70 11.15 8.67
CA ILE A 210 -16.08 12.55 8.52
C ILE A 210 -16.49 12.75 7.07
N ASN A 211 -17.80 12.85 6.84
CA ASN A 211 -18.35 13.00 5.52
C ASN A 211 -18.71 14.46 5.24
N PHE A 212 -18.02 15.06 4.27
CA PHE A 212 -18.33 16.41 3.77
C PHE A 212 -19.37 16.42 2.64
N LEU A 213 -19.72 15.26 2.08
CA LEU A 213 -20.77 15.09 1.07
C LEU A 213 -22.11 14.81 1.75
N THR A 214 -22.74 15.85 2.28
CA THR A 214 -24.01 15.73 3.02
C THR A 214 -25.25 16.03 2.17
N SER A 215 -25.12 16.06 0.84
CA SER A 215 -26.22 16.19 -0.13
C SER A 215 -27.26 17.27 0.20
N GLY A 216 -26.83 18.42 0.73
CA GLY A 216 -27.73 19.55 1.04
C GLY A 216 -28.74 19.27 2.15
N ARG A 217 -28.50 18.28 3.01
CA ARG A 217 -29.30 18.10 4.24
C ARG A 217 -28.90 19.16 5.25
N ASP A 218 -29.88 19.95 5.68
CA ASP A 218 -29.71 20.91 6.75
C ASP A 218 -29.83 20.20 8.11
N PHE A 219 -28.77 20.27 8.90
CA PHE A 219 -28.70 19.69 10.24
C PHE A 219 -29.24 20.66 11.31
N LEU A 220 -30.44 21.21 11.08
CA LEU A 220 -31.08 22.10 12.05
C LEU A 220 -31.79 21.33 13.17
N ASP A 221 -32.37 20.18 12.83
CA ASP A 221 -33.14 19.33 13.73
C ASP A 221 -32.46 17.97 13.97
N LYS A 222 -33.00 17.23 14.94
CA LYS A 222 -32.55 15.88 15.26
C LYS A 222 -32.77 14.94 14.07
N GLN A 223 -31.67 14.48 13.48
CA GLN A 223 -31.69 13.50 12.41
C GLN A 223 -31.92 12.08 12.95
N VAL A 224 -32.70 11.26 12.24
CA VAL A 224 -32.97 9.85 12.59
C VAL A 224 -31.74 8.97 12.28
N ASP A 225 -31.03 9.27 11.19
CA ASP A 225 -29.84 8.57 10.70
C ASP A 225 -28.57 9.41 10.87
N ARG A 226 -27.53 8.84 11.50
CA ARG A 226 -26.23 9.52 11.63
C ARG A 226 -25.39 9.25 10.38
N THR A 227 -25.14 10.28 9.58
CA THR A 227 -24.39 10.19 8.32
C THR A 227 -22.89 10.47 8.46
N THR A 228 -22.46 11.09 9.57
CA THR A 228 -21.06 11.45 9.84
C THR A 228 -20.76 11.45 11.34
N ASN A 229 -19.51 11.15 11.69
CA ASN A 229 -18.95 11.46 12.99
C ASN A 229 -18.71 12.97 13.12
N THR A 230 -18.74 13.44 14.36
CA THR A 230 -18.50 14.85 14.71
C THR A 230 -17.04 15.03 15.09
N MET A 231 -16.40 16.08 14.60
CA MET A 231 -15.05 16.46 14.99
C MET A 231 -15.05 17.95 15.33
N ASN A 232 -14.60 18.29 16.54
CA ASN A 232 -14.37 19.68 16.95
C ASN A 232 -12.92 19.81 17.45
N PRO A 233 -11.98 20.34 16.63
CA PRO A 233 -10.61 20.51 17.06
C PRO A 233 -10.45 21.59 18.14
N PHE A 234 -11.36 22.58 18.21
CA PHE A 234 -11.31 23.70 19.14
C PHE A 234 -11.66 23.32 20.60
N ALA A 235 -12.29 22.17 20.82
CA ALA A 235 -12.66 21.72 22.16
C ALA A 235 -11.45 21.27 22.99
N LEU A 236 -10.50 20.54 22.38
CA LEU A 236 -9.41 19.85 23.10
C LEU A 236 -8.02 20.41 22.78
N GLY A 237 -7.88 21.23 21.74
CA GLY A 237 -6.58 21.77 21.32
C GLY A 237 -5.99 22.77 22.31
N SER A 238 -4.66 22.80 22.43
CA SER A 238 -3.96 23.90 23.12
C SER A 238 -4.08 25.19 22.30
N SER A 239 -3.95 26.35 22.96
CA SER A 239 -4.03 27.63 22.27
C SER A 239 -3.00 27.76 21.14
N GLY A 240 -1.78 27.24 21.34
CA GLY A 240 -0.75 27.19 20.29
C GLY A 240 -1.14 26.30 19.11
N MET A 241 -1.64 25.09 19.38
CA MET A 241 -2.09 24.16 18.33
C MET A 241 -3.23 24.75 17.49
N LEU A 242 -4.19 25.43 18.14
CA LEU A 242 -5.32 26.06 17.45
C LEU A 242 -4.89 27.25 16.61
N ILE A 243 -3.91 28.02 17.08
CA ILE A 243 -3.34 29.12 16.29
C ILE A 243 -2.67 28.56 15.03
N GLU A 244 -1.81 27.55 15.16
CA GLU A 244 -1.16 26.92 13.99
C GLU A 244 -2.19 26.29 13.04
N LEU A 245 -3.23 25.65 13.57
CA LEU A 245 -4.32 25.12 12.75
C LEU A 245 -5.03 26.22 11.97
N ILE A 246 -5.37 27.34 12.59
CA ILE A 246 -6.02 28.47 11.89
C ILE A 246 -5.07 29.09 10.87
N ILE A 247 -3.79 29.27 11.21
CA ILE A 247 -2.77 29.80 10.29
C ILE A 247 -2.60 28.87 9.09
N SER A 248 -2.63 27.55 9.27
CA SER A 248 -2.55 26.57 8.18
C SER A 248 -3.73 26.61 7.22
N LEU A 249 -4.88 27.13 7.67
CA LEU A 249 -6.06 27.37 6.84
C LEU A 249 -6.01 28.73 6.13
N MET A 250 -5.08 29.62 6.48
CA MET A 250 -4.90 30.90 5.80
C MET A 250 -4.13 30.69 4.49
N ASP A 251 -4.65 31.25 3.41
CA ASP A 251 -4.01 31.19 2.10
C ASP A 251 -2.63 31.88 2.09
N ASP A 252 -1.78 31.49 1.15
CA ASP A 252 -0.51 32.18 0.94
C ASP A 252 -0.74 33.52 0.26
N SER A 253 -0.26 34.59 0.90
CA SER A 253 -0.34 35.92 0.35
C SER A 253 0.65 36.03 -0.80
N GLY A 254 0.16 36.04 -2.04
CA GLY A 254 0.94 36.47 -3.20
C GLY A 254 1.53 37.87 -2.98
N GLY A 255 2.68 38.15 -3.62
CA GLY A 255 3.56 39.29 -3.37
C GLY A 255 2.83 40.62 -3.16
N GLY A 256 2.74 41.07 -1.90
CA GLY A 256 2.10 42.31 -1.46
C GLY A 256 1.07 42.14 -0.33
N GLY A 257 0.51 40.93 -0.14
CA GLY A 257 -0.48 40.64 0.91
C GLY A 257 0.10 40.32 2.30
N ASP A 258 1.43 40.17 2.41
CA ASP A 258 2.10 39.65 3.61
C ASP A 258 1.87 40.52 4.86
N MET A 259 1.74 41.84 4.68
CA MET A 259 1.44 42.74 5.79
C MET A 259 0.05 42.45 6.40
N TRP A 260 -0.95 42.19 5.57
CA TRP A 260 -2.31 41.89 6.02
C TRP A 260 -2.39 40.50 6.63
N LYS A 261 -1.69 39.51 6.04
CA LYS A 261 -1.54 38.18 6.62
C LYS A 261 -0.89 38.25 8.01
N GLY A 262 0.21 38.99 8.16
CA GLY A 262 0.89 39.16 9.45
C GLY A 262 0.00 39.79 10.53
N ARG A 263 -0.82 40.79 10.17
CA ARG A 263 -1.79 41.41 11.09
C ARG A 263 -2.91 40.44 11.48
N ALA A 264 -3.44 39.68 10.52
CA ALA A 264 -4.45 38.66 10.78
C ALA A 264 -3.91 37.54 11.67
N ILE A 265 -2.68 37.09 11.45
CA ILE A 265 -1.99 36.12 12.33
C ILE A 265 -1.89 36.66 13.76
N ALA A 266 -1.43 37.90 13.94
CA ALA A 266 -1.33 38.52 15.25
C ALA A 266 -2.70 38.65 15.95
N PHE A 267 -3.74 39.02 15.19
CA PHE A 267 -5.11 39.11 15.69
C PHE A 267 -5.65 37.75 16.13
N VAL A 268 -5.55 36.73 15.28
CA VAL A 268 -5.98 35.35 15.58
C VAL A 268 -5.22 34.82 16.80
N ALA A 269 -3.91 35.05 16.87
CA ALA A 269 -3.08 34.60 17.98
C ALA A 269 -3.45 35.28 19.31
N GLY A 270 -3.82 36.57 19.29
CA GLY A 270 -4.32 37.28 20.46
C GLY A 270 -5.68 36.76 20.91
N LEU A 271 -6.63 36.65 19.98
CA LEU A 271 -8.00 36.24 20.26
C LEU A 271 -8.08 34.78 20.75
N THR A 272 -7.40 33.86 20.06
CA THR A 272 -7.48 32.41 20.34
C THR A 272 -6.99 32.08 21.74
N ARG A 273 -5.98 32.79 22.26
CA ARG A 273 -5.50 32.60 23.64
C ARG A 273 -6.56 32.96 24.68
N VAL A 274 -7.25 34.09 24.50
CA VAL A 274 -8.33 34.52 25.41
C VAL A 274 -9.51 33.55 25.34
N LEU A 275 -9.89 33.12 24.13
CA LEU A 275 -10.97 32.14 23.95
C LEU A 275 -10.64 30.78 24.59
N CYS A 276 -9.39 30.29 24.45
CA CYS A 276 -8.98 29.07 25.13
C CYS A 276 -9.03 29.23 26.66
N PHE A 277 -8.62 30.37 27.20
CA PHE A 277 -8.71 30.64 28.64
C PHE A 277 -10.16 30.62 29.14
N LEU A 278 -11.10 31.21 28.40
CA LEU A 278 -12.52 31.19 28.74
C LEU A 278 -13.13 29.79 28.60
N ARG A 279 -12.70 29.02 27.59
CA ARG A 279 -13.10 27.63 27.38
C ARG A 279 -12.65 26.75 28.54
N ASP A 280 -11.39 26.84 28.93
CA ASP A 280 -10.79 26.00 29.97
C ASP A 280 -11.42 26.25 31.35
N ARG A 281 -12.00 27.44 31.55
CA ARG A 281 -12.79 27.79 32.74
C ARG A 281 -14.29 27.52 32.62
N GLY A 282 -14.74 26.97 31.49
CA GLY A 282 -16.13 26.60 31.26
C GLY A 282 -17.09 27.76 30.97
N TYR A 283 -16.58 28.98 30.72
CA TYR A 283 -17.45 30.11 30.38
C TYR A 283 -18.02 30.01 28.96
N ILE A 284 -17.27 29.38 28.05
CA ILE A 284 -17.68 29.18 26.65
C ILE A 284 -17.40 27.76 26.20
N LEU A 285 -18.22 27.27 25.27
CA LEU A 285 -17.90 26.09 24.47
C LEU A 285 -17.23 26.56 23.18
N ALA A 286 -15.94 26.27 23.04
CA ALA A 286 -15.19 26.65 21.86
C ALA A 286 -15.60 25.76 20.66
N VAL A 287 -16.37 26.35 19.75
CA VAL A 287 -16.81 25.75 18.47
C VAL A 287 -16.62 26.83 17.39
N SER A 288 -16.59 26.43 16.11
CA SER A 288 -16.52 27.39 14.99
C SER A 288 -17.59 28.49 15.06
N SER A 289 -18.79 28.16 15.58
CA SER A 289 -19.84 29.10 15.97
C SER A 289 -19.90 29.23 17.49
N THR A 290 -18.88 29.81 18.12
CA THR A 290 -18.89 30.01 19.56
C THR A 290 -20.06 30.93 19.94
N LYS A 291 -21.11 30.37 20.55
CA LYS A 291 -22.18 31.13 21.20
C LYS A 291 -21.74 31.46 22.62
N CYS A 292 -21.79 32.74 23.00
CA CYS A 292 -21.69 33.10 24.41
C CYS A 292 -22.88 32.46 25.14
N ASN A 293 -22.61 31.58 26.10
CA ASN A 293 -23.65 31.05 26.98
C ASN A 293 -24.14 32.19 27.88
N GLY A 294 -25.18 32.88 27.44
CA GLY A 294 -25.99 33.71 28.31
C GLY A 294 -26.85 32.81 29.19
N GLY A 295 -26.31 32.39 30.34
CA GLY A 295 -27.09 31.72 31.39
C GLY A 295 -26.53 30.37 31.81
N ILE A 296 -26.05 30.32 33.06
CA ILE A 296 -25.95 29.10 33.84
C ILE A 296 -27.36 28.52 33.94
N THR A 297 -27.66 27.47 33.18
CA THR A 297 -28.78 26.58 33.50
C THR A 297 -28.28 25.15 33.41
N GLU A 298 -28.44 24.44 34.53
CA GLU A 298 -28.17 23.03 34.71
C GLU A 298 -28.90 22.21 33.63
N GLY A 299 -28.15 21.35 32.93
CA GLY A 299 -28.67 20.49 31.88
C GLY A 299 -27.82 19.23 31.80
N SER A 300 -28.21 18.25 32.62
CA SER A 300 -27.76 16.86 32.69
C SER A 300 -27.01 16.28 31.49
N GLY A 301 -25.79 15.81 31.79
CA GLY A 301 -25.13 14.61 31.29
C GLY A 301 -25.51 14.06 29.91
N TRP A 302 -24.59 14.26 28.95
CA TRP A 302 -24.41 13.35 27.82
C TRP A 302 -22.94 12.90 27.78
N LEU A 303 -22.61 11.99 28.70
CA LEU A 303 -21.54 11.02 28.55
C LEU A 303 -22.23 9.64 28.51
N GLY A 304 -22.24 9.06 27.32
CA GLY A 304 -22.77 7.75 26.98
C GLY A 304 -22.39 7.45 25.55
#